data_AF-A0AA88GA93-F1
#
_entry.id   AF-A0AA88GA93-F1
#
_cell.length_a   1.000
_cell.length_b   1.000
_cell.length_c   1.000
_cell.angle_alpha   90.00
_cell.angle_beta   90.00
_cell.angle_gamma   90.00
#
_symmetry.space_group_name_H-M   'P 1'
#
loop_
_entity.id
_entity.type
_entity.pdbx_description
1 polymer ?
#
loop_
_entity_poly.entity_id
_entity_poly.type
_entity_poly.pdbx_seq_one_letter_code
_entity_poly.pdbx_strand_id
1 'polypeptide(L)'
;MFFNIFISSKYKPKIFSRKKQELRYAANEFYLTQDGQYDEIPPKLLSNQSFVLKALQQGHPRIIDLISPTLLEDEHFVLKTIELGGTMPRHVSKTLRNNKCFMLQALQLCSAAYYYASDELKNDREFALAAVKRYGLESMEFRFIDPAVKSLLKDAQFLEQAKELDPEHADVLIRLVDQE
;
A
#
# COMPACT_ATOMS: atom_id res chain seq x y z
N MET A 1 35.55 49.98 23.29
CA MET A 1 36.88 49.36 23.48
C MET A 1 36.86 48.01 22.78
N PHE A 2 37.91 47.64 22.04
CA PHE A 2 37.91 46.46 21.14
C PHE A 2 38.24 45.13 21.85
N PHE A 3 37.91 44.03 21.15
CA PHE A 3 38.44 42.64 21.13
C PHE A 3 37.33 41.57 21.28
N ASN A 4 37.11 40.54 20.44
CA ASN A 4 37.94 39.61 19.63
C ASN A 4 38.57 38.47 20.45
N ILE A 5 38.48 37.16 20.14
CA ILE A 5 37.79 36.32 19.10
C ILE A 5 37.56 34.91 19.72
N PHE A 6 36.47 34.16 19.44
CA PHE A 6 36.52 32.73 18.99
C PHE A 6 35.16 32.04 18.73
N ILE A 7 35.12 31.21 17.67
CA ILE A 7 34.02 30.31 17.31
C ILE A 7 34.21 28.96 18.02
N SER A 8 33.15 28.39 18.60
CA SER A 8 33.08 26.94 18.84
C SER A 8 31.74 26.39 18.41
N SER A 9 31.79 25.43 17.49
CA SER A 9 30.68 24.57 17.11
C SER A 9 30.01 23.93 18.33
N LYS A 10 28.70 24.13 18.46
CA LYS A 10 27.69 23.14 18.87
C LYS A 10 26.29 23.76 18.84
N TYR A 11 25.37 23.10 18.14
CA TYR A 11 23.95 23.44 18.11
C TYR A 11 23.40 23.64 19.54
N LYS A 12 22.70 24.75 19.78
CA LYS A 12 21.86 24.96 20.97
C LYS A 12 20.41 25.16 20.50
N PRO A 13 19.54 24.14 20.54
CA PRO A 13 18.12 24.35 20.29
C PRO A 13 17.51 25.26 21.36
N LYS A 14 16.67 26.21 20.93
CA LYS A 14 16.14 27.28 21.79
C LYS A 14 15.02 26.79 22.71
N ILE A 15 15.25 26.94 24.01
CA ILE A 15 14.32 27.41 25.06
C ILE A 15 12.82 27.02 24.87
N PHE A 16 12.39 26.03 25.66
CA PHE A 16 10.98 25.66 25.87
C PHE A 16 10.10 26.84 26.34
N SER A 17 8.89 26.97 25.77
CA SER A 17 7.76 27.69 26.39
C SER A 17 6.44 26.92 26.17
N ARG A 18 5.34 27.27 26.88
CA ARG A 18 4.06 26.49 26.97
C ARG A 18 4.13 25.09 27.62
N LYS A 19 4.96 24.99 28.66
CA LYS A 19 5.33 23.79 29.46
C LYS A 19 4.20 23.03 30.20
N LYS A 20 2.90 23.05 29.81
CA LYS A 20 1.84 22.36 30.58
C LYS A 20 0.50 21.98 29.94
N GLN A 21 0.20 22.28 28.67
CA GLN A 21 -1.18 22.09 28.14
C GLN A 21 -1.35 21.14 26.95
N GLU A 22 -0.27 20.72 26.27
CA GLU A 22 -0.34 19.80 25.12
C GLU A 22 0.15 18.37 25.44
N LEU A 23 0.55 18.09 26.69
CA LEU A 23 0.99 16.77 27.16
C LEU A 23 -0.14 15.95 27.82
N ARG A 24 -1.35 16.00 27.23
CA ARG A 24 -2.52 15.29 27.78
C ARG A 24 -3.46 14.65 26.75
N TYR A 25 -2.88 14.09 25.68
CA TYR A 25 -3.43 12.87 25.07
C TYR A 25 -2.73 11.66 25.70
N ALA A 26 -3.42 11.10 26.69
CA ALA A 26 -2.88 10.31 27.79
C ALA A 26 -2.08 9.05 27.43
N ALA A 27 -0.94 8.88 28.13
CA ALA A 27 -0.45 7.63 28.74
C ALA A 27 -0.23 6.38 27.88
N ASN A 28 -0.51 6.41 26.57
CA ASN A 28 -0.28 5.33 25.61
C ASN A 28 0.04 5.96 24.26
N GLU A 29 1.29 6.40 24.08
CA GLU A 29 2.00 6.43 22.80
C GLU A 29 1.19 6.84 21.54
N PHE A 30 0.98 8.15 21.31
CA PHE A 30 0.53 8.69 20.01
C PHE A 30 1.31 9.97 19.66
N TYR A 31 1.96 9.97 18.49
CA TYR A 31 2.85 11.03 17.98
C TYR A 31 2.20 11.80 16.83
N LEU A 32 0.89 12.03 16.94
CA LEU A 32 0.06 12.62 15.91
C LEU A 32 -0.07 14.12 16.17
N THR A 33 0.52 14.95 15.31
CA THR A 33 0.22 16.39 15.30
C THR A 33 -1.19 16.62 14.77
N GLN A 34 -1.76 17.80 15.04
CA GLN A 34 -3.10 18.18 14.56
C GLN A 34 -3.19 18.18 13.02
N ASP A 35 -2.05 18.33 12.34
CA ASP A 35 -1.92 18.30 10.89
C ASP A 35 -1.69 16.88 10.31
N GLY A 36 -1.75 15.84 11.15
CA GLY A 36 -1.60 14.44 10.74
C GLY A 36 -0.16 14.03 10.37
N GLN A 37 0.84 14.80 10.80
CA GLN A 37 2.26 14.49 10.58
C GLN A 37 2.85 13.75 11.79
N TYR A 38 3.83 12.88 11.51
CA TYR A 38 4.52 12.07 12.50
C TYR A 38 5.84 12.72 12.90
N ASP A 39 5.79 13.56 13.94
CA ASP A 39 7.00 14.04 14.60
C ASP A 39 7.55 12.92 15.51
N GLU A 40 8.31 12.02 14.88
CA GLU A 40 9.12 10.93 15.47
C GLU A 40 8.35 9.86 16.26
N ILE A 41 7.64 8.94 15.59
CA ILE A 41 7.18 7.70 16.22
C ILE A 41 8.39 6.80 16.61
N PRO A 42 8.53 6.36 17.87
CA PRO A 42 9.49 5.35 18.31
C PRO A 42 9.46 4.07 17.43
N PRO A 43 10.61 3.55 16.97
CA PRO A 43 10.66 2.32 16.17
C PRO A 43 10.00 1.08 16.82
N LYS A 44 9.97 1.03 18.17
CA LYS A 44 9.30 -0.04 18.93
C LYS A 44 7.78 -0.07 18.68
N LEU A 45 7.16 1.08 18.44
CA LEU A 45 5.73 1.20 18.11
C LEU A 45 5.44 0.84 16.66
N LEU A 46 6.32 1.23 15.74
CA LEU A 46 6.26 0.84 14.33
C LEU A 46 6.47 -0.68 14.13
N SER A 47 6.90 -1.37 15.19
CA SER A 47 6.99 -2.84 15.30
C SER A 47 5.88 -3.46 16.18
N ASN A 48 4.87 -2.68 16.61
CA ASN A 48 3.74 -3.15 17.40
C ASN A 48 2.46 -3.18 16.54
N GLN A 49 2.00 -4.38 16.19
CA GLN A 49 0.81 -4.58 15.36
C GLN A 49 -0.43 -3.86 15.93
N SER A 50 -0.69 -3.94 17.24
CA SER A 50 -1.87 -3.34 17.87
C SER A 50 -1.87 -1.81 17.82
N PHE A 51 -0.69 -1.18 17.94
CA PHE A 51 -0.54 0.26 17.76
C PHE A 51 -0.85 0.66 16.31
N VAL A 52 -0.25 -0.05 15.34
CA VAL A 52 -0.43 0.23 13.91
C VAL A 52 -1.91 0.11 13.50
N LEU A 53 -2.58 -0.99 13.85
CA LEU A 53 -3.99 -1.20 13.50
C LEU A 53 -4.89 -0.14 14.14
N LYS A 54 -4.58 0.32 15.36
CA LYS A 54 -5.33 1.40 16.01
C LYS A 54 -5.11 2.76 15.33
N ALA A 55 -3.89 3.07 14.89
CA ALA A 55 -3.63 4.29 14.12
C ALA A 55 -4.36 4.27 12.76
N LEU A 56 -4.44 3.11 12.10
CA LEU A 56 -5.24 2.94 10.88
C LEU A 56 -6.74 3.17 11.13
N GLN A 57 -7.31 2.56 12.18
CA GLN A 57 -8.70 2.78 12.60
C GLN A 57 -9.02 4.25 12.92
N GLN A 58 -8.02 5.02 13.35
CA GLN A 58 -8.14 6.45 13.65
C GLN A 58 -8.00 7.35 12.41
N GLY A 59 -7.83 6.78 11.21
CA GLY A 59 -7.75 7.53 9.95
C GLY A 59 -6.34 7.99 9.59
N HIS A 60 -5.29 7.27 10.03
CA HIS A 60 -3.90 7.61 9.74
C HIS A 60 -3.21 6.56 8.82
N PRO A 61 -3.65 6.43 7.54
CA PRO A 61 -3.16 5.38 6.62
C PRO A 61 -1.67 5.49 6.31
N ARG A 62 -1.07 6.69 6.40
CA ARG A 62 0.36 6.94 6.18
C ARG A 62 1.29 6.24 7.19
N ILE A 63 0.78 5.66 8.27
CA ILE A 63 1.60 4.83 9.16
C ILE A 63 2.19 3.63 8.41
N ILE A 64 1.51 3.14 7.36
CA ILE A 64 1.92 1.94 6.60
C ILE A 64 3.31 2.09 5.97
N ASP A 65 3.66 3.29 5.50
CA ASP A 65 4.97 3.57 4.91
C ASP A 65 6.11 3.59 5.96
N LEU A 66 5.79 3.52 7.27
CA LEU A 66 6.74 3.56 8.39
C LEU A 66 6.87 2.22 9.14
N ILE A 67 6.03 1.22 8.84
CA ILE A 67 6.03 -0.07 9.56
C ILE A 67 7.34 -0.83 9.35
N SER A 68 7.85 -1.50 10.38
CA SER A 68 8.99 -2.42 10.23
C SER A 68 8.68 -3.52 9.20
N PRO A 69 9.57 -3.79 8.21
CA PRO A 69 9.37 -4.85 7.22
C PRO A 69 9.07 -6.22 7.83
N THR A 70 9.56 -6.50 9.05
CA THR A 70 9.30 -7.74 9.80
C THR A 70 7.82 -7.97 10.10
N LEU A 71 6.99 -6.92 10.23
CA LEU A 71 5.54 -7.09 10.36
C LEU A 71 4.86 -7.35 9.02
N LEU A 72 5.48 -6.96 7.91
CA LEU A 72 4.97 -7.15 6.55
C LEU A 72 5.31 -8.54 5.97
N GLU A 73 5.71 -9.47 6.84
CA GLU A 73 5.84 -10.91 6.60
C GLU A 73 4.58 -11.69 7.07
N ASP A 74 3.78 -11.12 7.97
CA ASP A 74 2.56 -11.72 8.53
C ASP A 74 1.36 -11.48 7.59
N GLU A 75 0.85 -12.56 6.99
CA GLU A 75 -0.27 -12.53 6.05
C GLU A 75 -1.52 -11.86 6.63
N HIS A 76 -1.92 -12.26 7.86
CA HIS A 76 -3.14 -11.77 8.49
C HIS A 76 -3.01 -10.31 8.91
N PHE A 77 -1.85 -9.93 9.44
CA PHE A 77 -1.58 -8.52 9.75
C PHE A 77 -1.65 -7.66 8.49
N VAL A 78 -0.97 -8.06 7.40
CA VAL A 78 -0.97 -7.29 6.15
C VAL A 78 -2.39 -7.17 5.59
N LEU A 79 -3.19 -8.24 5.53
CA LEU A 79 -4.59 -8.16 5.09
C LEU A 79 -5.40 -7.18 5.97
N LYS A 80 -5.20 -7.19 7.29
CA LYS A 80 -5.85 -6.23 8.20
C LYS A 80 -5.40 -4.79 7.96
N THR A 81 -4.13 -4.54 7.62
CA THR A 81 -3.67 -3.20 7.23
C THR A 81 -4.31 -2.71 5.92
N ILE A 82 -4.54 -3.60 4.95
CA ILE A 82 -5.20 -3.27 3.69
C ILE A 82 -6.69 -2.95 3.93
N GLU A 83 -7.38 -3.77 4.73
CA GLU A 83 -8.79 -3.57 5.10
C GLU A 83 -9.04 -2.21 5.78
N LEU A 84 -8.12 -1.77 6.66
CA LEU A 84 -8.26 -0.53 7.42
C LEU A 84 -7.67 0.70 6.72
N GLY A 85 -6.55 0.54 6.00
CA GLY A 85 -5.82 1.62 5.35
C GLY A 85 -6.18 1.85 3.88
N GLY A 86 -6.94 0.92 3.26
CA GLY A 86 -7.38 0.99 1.87
C GLY A 86 -6.28 0.81 0.82
N THR A 87 -5.04 0.51 1.23
CA THR A 87 -3.88 0.46 0.34
C THR A 87 -2.94 -0.73 0.64
N MET A 88 -2.26 -1.21 -0.39
CA MET A 88 -1.28 -2.29 -0.30
C MET A 88 0.07 -1.75 0.22
N PRO A 89 0.63 -2.27 1.33
CA PRO A 89 1.92 -1.78 1.84
C PRO A 89 3.06 -1.97 0.82
N ARG A 90 3.83 -0.91 0.58
CA ARG A 90 4.90 -0.90 -0.45
C ARG A 90 5.97 -1.98 -0.24
N HIS A 91 6.19 -2.36 1.02
CA HIS A 91 7.28 -3.22 1.47
C HIS A 91 6.84 -4.64 1.89
N VAL A 92 5.64 -5.10 1.49
CA VAL A 92 5.23 -6.52 1.66
C VAL A 92 6.29 -7.47 1.12
N SER A 93 6.57 -8.54 1.86
CA SER A 93 7.63 -9.50 1.52
C SER A 93 7.43 -10.14 0.13
N LYS A 94 8.53 -10.52 -0.54
CA LYS A 94 8.46 -11.24 -1.83
C LYS A 94 7.68 -12.55 -1.69
N THR A 95 7.85 -13.25 -0.57
CA THR A 95 7.11 -14.49 -0.26
C THR A 95 5.60 -14.30 -0.33
N LEU A 96 5.07 -13.20 0.24
CA LEU A 96 3.65 -12.89 0.16
C LEU A 96 3.24 -12.43 -1.25
N ARG A 97 4.05 -11.62 -1.96
CA ARG A 97 3.78 -11.23 -3.38
C ARG A 97 3.72 -12.41 -4.35
N ASN A 98 4.31 -13.54 -3.99
CA ASN A 98 4.30 -14.79 -4.74
C ASN A 98 3.21 -15.78 -4.24
N ASN A 99 2.56 -15.49 -3.10
CA ASN A 99 1.49 -16.33 -2.54
C ASN A 99 0.15 -15.99 -3.21
N LYS A 100 -0.32 -16.86 -4.11
CA LYS A 100 -1.59 -16.72 -4.83
C LYS A 100 -2.79 -16.51 -3.90
N CYS A 101 -2.90 -17.28 -2.81
CA CYS A 101 -4.03 -17.21 -1.88
C CYS A 101 -4.07 -15.88 -1.13
N PHE A 102 -2.92 -15.37 -0.69
CA PHE A 102 -2.81 -14.04 -0.10
C PHE A 102 -3.12 -12.94 -1.13
N MET A 103 -2.50 -13.00 -2.31
CA MET A 103 -2.67 -11.96 -3.33
C MET A 103 -4.12 -11.89 -3.83
N LEU A 104 -4.83 -13.01 -3.95
CA LEU A 104 -6.27 -13.03 -4.26
C LEU A 104 -7.10 -12.31 -3.16
N GLN A 105 -6.82 -12.57 -1.88
CA GLN A 105 -7.50 -11.87 -0.77
C GLN A 105 -7.17 -10.37 -0.77
N ALA A 106 -5.90 -10.00 -0.93
CA ALA A 106 -5.44 -8.62 -1.01
C ALA A 106 -6.09 -7.88 -2.21
N LEU A 107 -6.28 -8.55 -3.33
CA LEU A 107 -6.93 -8.04 -4.54
C LEU A 107 -8.43 -7.77 -4.35
N GLN A 108 -9.13 -8.59 -3.57
CA GLN A 108 -10.52 -8.29 -3.20
C GLN A 108 -10.61 -7.04 -2.31
N LEU A 109 -9.67 -6.85 -1.37
CA LEU A 109 -9.65 -5.70 -0.46
C LEU A 109 -9.20 -4.40 -1.14
N CYS A 110 -8.15 -4.43 -1.95
CA CYS A 110 -7.52 -3.22 -2.51
C CYS A 110 -7.10 -3.40 -3.98
N SER A 111 -7.53 -2.44 -4.80
CA SER A 111 -7.22 -2.37 -6.23
C SER A 111 -5.78 -1.94 -6.55
N ALA A 112 -4.92 -1.74 -5.55
CA ALA A 112 -3.48 -1.59 -5.78
C ALA A 112 -2.76 -2.95 -5.78
N ALA A 113 -3.33 -4.01 -5.19
CA ALA A 113 -2.62 -5.25 -4.92
C ALA A 113 -2.11 -5.96 -6.18
N TYR A 114 -2.81 -5.84 -7.32
CA TYR A 114 -2.39 -6.41 -8.60
C TYR A 114 -0.96 -5.98 -8.99
N TYR A 115 -0.63 -4.69 -8.83
CA TYR A 115 0.69 -4.14 -9.18
C TYR A 115 1.82 -4.63 -8.27
N TYR A 116 1.50 -5.22 -7.12
CA TYR A 116 2.47 -5.83 -6.20
C TYR A 116 2.60 -7.35 -6.37
N ALA A 117 1.71 -8.00 -7.12
CA ALA A 117 1.85 -9.42 -7.44
C ALA A 117 3.12 -9.67 -8.26
N SER A 118 3.73 -10.83 -8.04
CA SER A 118 4.81 -11.35 -8.89
C SER A 118 4.37 -11.52 -10.34
N ASP A 119 5.32 -11.41 -11.27
CA ASP A 119 5.03 -11.56 -12.70
C ASP A 119 4.53 -12.97 -13.03
N GLU A 120 4.98 -13.99 -12.29
CA GLU A 120 4.44 -15.35 -12.37
C GLU A 120 2.94 -15.41 -12.02
N LEU A 121 2.49 -14.71 -10.96
CA LEU A 121 1.07 -14.64 -10.61
C LEU A 121 0.27 -13.78 -11.58
N LYS A 122 0.84 -12.73 -12.17
CA LYS A 122 0.13 -11.93 -13.19
C LYS A 122 -0.14 -12.72 -14.47
N ASN A 123 0.71 -13.71 -14.77
CA ASN A 123 0.51 -14.69 -15.84
C ASN A 123 -0.37 -15.88 -15.40
N ASP A 124 -0.71 -16.01 -14.12
CA ASP A 124 -1.68 -17.01 -13.66
C ASP A 124 -3.10 -16.62 -14.09
N ARG A 125 -3.72 -17.53 -14.84
CA ARG A 125 -5.03 -17.33 -15.46
C ARG A 125 -6.12 -16.94 -14.45
N GLU A 126 -6.15 -17.59 -13.30
CA GLU A 126 -7.19 -17.37 -12.29
C GLU A 126 -7.00 -16.02 -11.58
N PHE A 127 -5.76 -15.67 -11.27
CA PHE A 127 -5.43 -14.36 -10.69
C PHE A 127 -5.73 -13.22 -11.67
N ALA A 128 -5.41 -13.38 -12.95
CA ALA A 128 -5.72 -12.40 -13.99
C ALA A 128 -7.25 -12.22 -14.18
N LEU A 129 -8.03 -13.30 -14.22
CA LEU A 129 -9.51 -13.21 -14.28
C LEU A 129 -10.09 -12.57 -13.02
N ALA A 130 -9.55 -12.86 -11.84
CA ALA A 130 -9.96 -12.21 -10.59
C ALA A 130 -9.67 -10.69 -10.59
N ALA A 131 -8.59 -10.25 -11.27
CA ALA A 131 -8.29 -8.85 -11.48
C ALA A 131 -9.30 -8.19 -12.44
N VAL A 132 -9.54 -8.77 -13.62
CA VAL A 132 -10.55 -8.29 -14.58
C VAL A 132 -11.90 -8.11 -13.89
N LYS A 133 -12.40 -9.15 -13.20
CA LYS A 133 -13.68 -9.13 -12.48
C LYS A 133 -13.82 -8.01 -11.44
N ARG A 134 -12.72 -7.65 -10.77
CA ARG A 134 -12.77 -6.73 -9.62
C ARG A 134 -12.70 -5.25 -10.03
N TYR A 135 -12.26 -4.96 -11.24
CA TYR A 135 -11.85 -3.62 -11.69
C TYR A 135 -12.58 -3.14 -12.95
N GLY A 136 -13.00 -4.09 -13.81
CA GLY A 136 -13.04 -3.86 -15.25
C GLY A 136 -11.65 -3.52 -15.81
N LEU A 137 -11.44 -3.69 -17.11
CA LEU A 137 -10.15 -3.32 -17.71
C LEU A 137 -9.97 -1.81 -17.88
N GLU A 138 -11.00 -1.01 -17.64
CA GLU A 138 -10.93 0.45 -17.73
C GLU A 138 -10.09 1.08 -16.60
N SER A 139 -10.15 0.54 -15.38
CA SER A 139 -9.39 1.06 -14.23
C SER A 139 -7.95 0.52 -14.14
N MET A 140 -7.61 -0.50 -14.95
CA MET A 140 -6.24 -0.72 -15.40
C MET A 140 -5.95 0.25 -16.55
N GLU A 141 -5.79 1.56 -16.23
CA GLU A 141 -5.69 2.69 -17.18
C GLU A 141 -5.40 2.25 -18.62
N PHE A 142 -6.42 2.29 -19.49
CA PHE A 142 -6.48 1.77 -20.89
C PHE A 142 -5.19 1.81 -21.74
N ARG A 143 -4.26 2.71 -21.39
CA ARG A 143 -2.95 2.92 -22.01
C ARG A 143 -1.86 1.92 -21.55
N PHE A 144 -2.06 1.16 -20.48
CA PHE A 144 -1.06 0.30 -19.84
C PHE A 144 -1.65 -1.01 -19.26
N ILE A 145 -2.43 -1.76 -20.03
CA ILE A 145 -2.76 -3.15 -19.66
C ILE A 145 -1.46 -3.95 -19.54
N ASP A 146 -1.33 -4.68 -18.43
CA ASP A 146 -0.11 -5.44 -18.12
C ASP A 146 0.17 -6.46 -19.25
N PRO A 147 1.42 -6.55 -19.76
CA PRO A 147 1.76 -7.47 -20.83
C PRO A 147 1.38 -8.93 -20.57
N ALA A 148 1.35 -9.37 -19.30
CA ALA A 148 0.86 -10.70 -18.92
C ALA A 148 -0.62 -10.88 -19.30
N VAL A 149 -1.47 -9.91 -18.95
CA VAL A 149 -2.90 -9.92 -19.31
C VAL A 149 -3.07 -9.80 -20.82
N LYS A 150 -2.33 -8.92 -21.51
CA LYS A 150 -2.39 -8.84 -22.99
C LYS A 150 -2.02 -10.18 -23.64
N SER A 151 -1.04 -10.90 -23.10
CA SER A 151 -0.69 -12.24 -23.60
C SER A 151 -1.79 -13.28 -23.35
N LEU A 152 -2.45 -13.23 -22.18
CA LEU A 152 -3.56 -14.13 -21.84
C LEU A 152 -4.81 -13.86 -22.72
N LEU A 153 -5.07 -12.61 -23.11
CA LEU A 153 -6.19 -12.25 -24.00
C LEU A 153 -6.13 -12.89 -25.40
N LYS A 154 -4.97 -13.40 -25.82
CA LYS A 154 -4.84 -14.16 -27.08
C LYS A 154 -5.42 -15.58 -26.98
N ASP A 155 -5.62 -16.10 -25.77
CA ASP A 155 -6.35 -17.36 -25.58
C ASP A 155 -7.86 -17.12 -25.69
N ALA A 156 -8.50 -17.78 -26.65
CA ALA A 156 -9.92 -17.59 -26.92
C ALA A 156 -10.81 -17.89 -25.69
N GLN A 157 -10.48 -18.92 -24.90
CA GLN A 157 -11.25 -19.22 -23.69
C GLN A 157 -11.09 -18.12 -22.63
N PHE A 158 -9.92 -17.50 -22.53
CA PHE A 158 -9.66 -16.42 -21.58
C PHE A 158 -10.38 -15.15 -22.00
N LEU A 159 -10.37 -14.84 -23.30
CA LEU A 159 -11.11 -13.72 -23.88
C LEU A 159 -12.62 -13.87 -23.65
N GLU A 160 -13.22 -15.05 -23.87
CA GLU A 160 -14.63 -15.30 -23.53
C GLU A 160 -14.90 -15.05 -22.05
N GLN A 161 -14.11 -15.65 -21.15
CA GLN A 161 -14.27 -15.47 -19.70
C GLN A 161 -14.09 -14.01 -19.26
N ALA A 162 -13.14 -13.27 -19.85
CA ALA A 162 -12.93 -11.86 -19.56
C ALA A 162 -14.13 -11.00 -19.99
N LYS A 163 -14.72 -11.26 -21.17
CA LYS A 163 -15.93 -10.58 -21.65
C LYS A 163 -17.17 -10.89 -20.81
N GLU A 164 -17.30 -12.12 -20.31
CA GLU A 164 -18.39 -12.48 -19.38
C GLU A 164 -18.28 -11.78 -18.02
N LEU A 165 -17.06 -11.50 -17.57
CA LEU A 165 -16.77 -10.81 -16.31
C LEU A 165 -16.83 -9.28 -16.42
N ASP A 166 -16.54 -8.73 -17.60
CA ASP A 166 -16.55 -7.29 -17.90
C ASP A 166 -17.23 -7.02 -19.27
N PRO A 167 -18.57 -7.20 -19.37
CA PRO A 167 -19.29 -7.06 -20.63
C PRO A 167 -19.35 -5.62 -21.15
N GLU A 168 -19.20 -4.62 -20.27
CA GLU A 168 -19.20 -3.20 -20.64
C GLU A 168 -17.95 -2.84 -21.47
N HIS A 169 -16.83 -3.55 -21.26
CA HIS A 169 -15.57 -3.33 -21.97
C HIS A 169 -15.19 -4.46 -22.94
N ALA A 170 -16.14 -5.33 -23.30
CA ALA A 170 -15.92 -6.44 -24.24
C ALA A 170 -15.39 -5.99 -25.62
N ASP A 171 -15.81 -4.82 -26.11
CA ASP A 171 -15.29 -4.22 -27.35
C ASP A 171 -13.83 -3.76 -27.23
N VAL A 172 -13.41 -3.30 -26.05
CA VAL A 172 -12.03 -2.92 -25.77
C VAL A 172 -11.15 -4.16 -25.76
N LEU A 173 -11.61 -5.22 -25.10
CA LEU A 173 -10.98 -6.53 -25.04
C LEU A 173 -10.63 -7.10 -26.42
N ILE A 174 -11.58 -7.05 -27.36
CA ILE A 174 -11.37 -7.54 -28.73
C ILE A 174 -10.31 -6.69 -29.45
N ARG A 175 -10.42 -5.35 -29.40
CA ARG A 175 -9.46 -4.44 -30.06
C ARG A 175 -8.03 -4.59 -29.56
N LEU A 176 -7.82 -5.01 -28.32
CA LEU A 176 -6.49 -5.25 -27.74
C LEU A 176 -5.80 -6.49 -28.30
N VAL A 177 -6.57 -7.48 -28.76
CA VAL A 177 -6.06 -8.67 -29.43
C VAL A 177 -5.70 -8.35 -30.90
N ASP A 178 -6.50 -7.50 -31.55
CA ASP A 178 -6.35 -7.14 -32.97
C ASP A 178 -5.22 -6.11 -33.26
N GLN A 179 -4.67 -5.43 -32.25
CA GLN A 179 -3.65 -4.39 -32.41
C GLN A 179 -2.19 -4.93 -32.35
N GLU A 180 -1.79 -5.68 -33.37
CA GLU A 180 -0.39 -6.06 -33.67
C GLU A 180 -0.01 -5.84 -35.14
#